data_AF-A0A942QH97-F1
#
_entry.id   AF-A0A942QH97-F1
#
_cell.length_a   1.000
_cell.length_b   1.000
_cell.length_c   1.000
_cell.angle_alpha   90.00
_cell.angle_beta   90.00
_cell.angle_gamma   90.00
#
_symmetry.space_group_name_H-M   'P 1'
#
loop_
_entity.id
_entity.type
_entity.pdbx_description
1 polymer ?
#
loop_
_entity_poly.entity_id
_entity_poly.type
_entity_poly.pdbx_seq_one_letter_code
_entity_poly.pdbx_strand_id
1 'polypeptide(L)'
;MQRIDMENSELTAIREKLIDEIMPVCDRVRVMFIEQYESLKERPLFERMWVLRDFNDYAGMPADEWLILLNDLKDICDNRNLKALAKIKIPLHWLVDYIKHLQDLAKEHIKDKDELKKAITYLSNWQQSTQCLKKLMDKVK
;
A
#
# COMPACT_ATOMS: atom_id res chain seq x y z
N MET A 1 1.58 -41.81 6.53
CA MET A 1 2.48 -40.97 5.72
C MET A 1 1.72 -40.23 4.62
N GLN A 2 0.97 -40.93 3.73
CA GLN A 2 0.26 -40.31 2.60
C GLN A 2 -0.76 -39.18 2.91
N ARG A 3 -1.44 -39.16 4.07
CA ARG A 3 -2.40 -38.08 4.41
C ARG A 3 -1.74 -36.74 4.74
N ILE A 4 -0.59 -36.76 5.41
CA ILE A 4 0.13 -35.55 5.85
C ILE A 4 0.79 -34.86 4.64
N ASP A 5 1.27 -35.64 3.68
CA ASP A 5 1.89 -35.11 2.45
C ASP A 5 0.85 -34.46 1.52
N MET A 6 -0.40 -34.95 1.54
CA MET A 6 -1.50 -34.41 0.75
C MET A 6 -2.06 -33.10 1.35
N GLU A 7 -2.23 -33.03 2.67
CA GLU A 7 -2.64 -31.79 3.37
C GLU A 7 -1.61 -30.66 3.22
N ASN A 8 -0.30 -30.98 3.24
CA ASN A 8 0.76 -30.00 3.01
C ASN A 8 0.80 -29.47 1.56
N SER A 9 0.41 -30.29 0.59
CA SER A 9 0.30 -29.89 -0.83
C SER A 9 -0.85 -28.90 -1.05
N GLU A 10 -2.03 -29.19 -0.48
CA GLU A 10 -3.21 -28.32 -0.59
C GLU A 10 -3.01 -26.96 0.09
N LEU A 11 -2.39 -26.95 1.28
CA LEU A 11 -2.05 -25.71 1.99
C LEU A 11 -1.04 -24.84 1.23
N THR A 12 -0.11 -25.47 0.51
CA THR A 12 0.86 -24.76 -0.33
C THR A 12 0.16 -24.12 -1.53
N ALA A 13 -0.74 -24.85 -2.19
CA ALA A 13 -1.50 -24.34 -3.34
C ALA A 13 -2.41 -23.15 -2.98
N ILE A 14 -3.06 -23.19 -1.80
CA ILE A 14 -3.88 -22.08 -1.29
C ILE A 14 -3.01 -20.83 -1.06
N ARG A 15 -1.82 -21.02 -0.49
CA ARG A 15 -0.89 -19.93 -0.19
C ARG A 15 -0.26 -19.33 -1.44
N GLU A 16 0.04 -20.15 -2.44
CA GLU A 16 0.51 -19.68 -3.75
C GLU A 16 -0.57 -18.86 -4.47
N LYS A 17 -1.82 -19.32 -4.45
CA LYS A 17 -2.95 -18.56 -4.97
C LYS A 17 -3.11 -17.21 -4.26
N LEU A 18 -2.89 -17.17 -2.94
CA LEU A 18 -2.94 -15.92 -2.19
C LEU A 18 -1.83 -14.94 -2.61
N ILE A 19 -0.63 -15.43 -2.94
CA ILE A 19 0.42 -14.58 -3.53
C ILE A 19 -0.03 -14.02 -4.88
N ASP A 20 -0.63 -14.85 -5.73
CA ASP A 20 -1.12 -14.41 -7.04
C ASP A 20 -2.22 -13.33 -6.91
N GLU A 21 -2.99 -13.34 -5.81
CA GLU A 21 -3.95 -12.28 -5.47
C GLU A 21 -3.28 -11.02 -4.89
N ILE A 22 -2.26 -11.18 -4.03
CA ILE A 22 -1.55 -10.06 -3.36
C ILE A 22 -0.71 -9.26 -4.35
N MET A 23 0.07 -9.95 -5.17
CA MET A 23 1.10 -9.36 -6.05
C MET A 23 0.58 -8.19 -6.90
N PRO A 24 -0.53 -8.32 -7.68
CA PRO A 24 -1.01 -7.21 -8.50
C PRO A 24 -1.53 -6.02 -7.67
N VAL A 25 -2.07 -6.27 -6.47
CA VAL A 25 -2.56 -5.22 -5.59
C VAL A 25 -1.41 -4.51 -4.89
N CYS A 26 -0.40 -5.26 -4.44
CA CYS A 26 0.84 -4.72 -3.89
C CYS A 26 1.53 -3.80 -4.90
N ASP A 27 1.72 -4.26 -6.15
CA ASP A 27 2.38 -3.47 -7.16
C ASP A 27 1.60 -2.19 -7.49
N ARG A 28 0.26 -2.26 -7.57
CA ARG A 28 -0.57 -1.07 -7.73
C ARG A 28 -0.40 -0.06 -6.60
N VAL A 29 -0.48 -0.51 -5.34
CA VAL A 29 -0.29 0.38 -4.18
C VAL A 29 1.10 1.01 -4.19
N ARG A 30 2.12 0.23 -4.53
CA ARG A 30 3.51 0.67 -4.63
C ARG A 30 3.71 1.71 -5.74
N VAL A 31 3.16 1.48 -6.94
CA VAL A 31 3.24 2.42 -8.06
C VAL A 31 2.57 3.75 -7.69
N MET A 32 1.34 3.71 -7.15
CA MET A 32 0.65 4.94 -6.71
C MET A 32 1.42 5.67 -5.61
N PHE A 33 2.03 4.93 -4.68
CA PHE A 33 2.88 5.53 -3.65
C PHE A 33 4.11 6.23 -4.27
N ILE A 34 4.80 5.57 -5.20
CA ILE A 34 5.97 6.12 -5.89
C ILE A 34 5.59 7.37 -6.68
N GLU A 35 4.49 7.34 -7.44
CA GLU A 35 4.01 8.51 -8.19
C GLU A 35 3.79 9.71 -7.27
N GLN A 36 3.12 9.50 -6.13
CA GLN A 36 2.91 10.55 -5.13
C GLN A 36 4.26 11.01 -4.56
N TYR A 37 5.11 10.08 -4.15
CA TYR A 37 6.40 10.39 -3.52
C TYR A 37 7.35 11.17 -4.44
N GLU A 38 7.45 10.78 -5.72
CA GLU A 38 8.26 11.50 -6.71
C GLU A 38 7.70 12.91 -6.97
N SER A 39 6.38 13.07 -7.03
CA SER A 39 5.77 14.41 -7.16
C SER A 39 6.11 15.33 -5.99
N LEU A 40 6.37 14.78 -4.79
CA LEU A 40 6.82 15.57 -3.63
C LEU A 40 8.27 16.05 -3.77
N LYS A 41 9.11 15.29 -4.46
CA LYS A 41 10.52 15.67 -4.70
C LYS A 41 10.64 16.84 -5.68
N GLU A 42 9.64 17.08 -6.51
CA GLU A 42 9.61 18.22 -7.43
C GLU A 42 9.18 19.54 -6.74
N ARG A 43 8.61 19.45 -5.53
CA ARG A 43 8.13 20.62 -4.79
C ARG A 43 9.27 21.45 -4.16
N PRO A 44 9.05 22.76 -3.95
CA PRO A 44 9.96 23.61 -3.18
C PRO A 44 10.27 23.04 -1.79
N LEU A 45 11.47 23.31 -1.27
CA LEU A 45 11.98 22.72 -0.02
C LEU A 45 11.01 22.85 1.16
N PHE A 46 10.44 24.04 1.37
CA PHE A 46 9.53 24.29 2.50
C PHE A 46 8.21 23.53 2.37
N GLU A 47 7.65 23.44 1.17
CA GLU A 47 6.46 22.64 0.91
C GLU A 47 6.75 21.16 1.11
N ARG A 48 7.90 20.68 0.62
CA ARG A 48 8.33 19.30 0.80
C ARG A 48 8.46 18.94 2.28
N MET A 49 9.09 19.79 3.09
CA MET A 49 9.22 19.57 4.53
C MET A 49 7.85 19.47 5.21
N TRP A 50 6.91 20.34 4.85
CA TRP A 50 5.56 20.31 5.38
C TRP A 50 4.82 19.03 5.00
N VAL A 51 4.86 18.64 3.73
CA VAL A 51 4.18 17.43 3.27
C VAL A 51 4.79 16.16 3.85
N LEU A 52 6.12 16.09 3.99
CA LEU A 52 6.78 14.92 4.61
C LEU A 52 6.45 14.80 6.10
N ARG A 53 6.36 15.93 6.81
CA ARG A 53 5.90 15.94 8.20
C ARG A 53 4.46 15.47 8.30
N ASP A 54 3.58 16.06 7.51
CA ASP A 54 2.16 15.71 7.47
C ASP A 54 1.96 14.22 7.14
N PHE A 55 2.66 13.74 6.10
CA PHE A 55 2.71 12.32 5.77
C PHE A 55 3.10 11.46 6.97
N ASN A 56 4.18 11.80 7.69
CA ASN A 56 4.61 11.03 8.85
C ASN A 56 3.56 11.03 9.97
N ASP A 57 2.89 12.15 10.20
CA ASP A 57 1.86 12.30 11.25
C ASP A 57 0.64 11.40 10.98
N TYR A 58 0.23 11.22 9.72
CA TYR A 58 -0.92 10.38 9.35
C TYR A 58 -0.57 8.95 8.91
N ALA A 59 0.59 8.75 8.29
CA ALA A 59 1.04 7.45 7.76
C ALA A 59 1.94 6.68 8.75
N GLY A 60 2.36 7.31 9.86
CA GLY A 60 2.97 6.65 11.02
C GLY A 60 4.44 6.30 10.90
N MET A 61 5.06 6.58 9.76
CA MET A 61 6.51 6.49 9.54
C MET A 61 6.91 7.38 8.35
N PRO A 62 8.20 7.67 8.17
CA PRO A 62 8.70 8.43 7.02
C PRO A 62 8.35 7.80 5.67
N ALA A 63 8.21 8.65 4.64
CA ALA A 63 7.87 8.20 3.28
C ALA A 63 8.92 7.24 2.69
N ASP A 64 10.20 7.47 2.98
CA ASP A 64 11.29 6.59 2.56
C ASP A 64 11.18 5.19 3.21
N GLU A 65 10.82 5.13 4.49
CA GLU A 65 10.61 3.85 5.20
C GLU A 65 9.39 3.10 4.64
N TRP A 66 8.32 3.81 4.31
CA TRP A 66 7.17 3.24 3.60
C TRP A 66 7.54 2.67 2.23
N LEU A 67 8.37 3.37 1.46
CA LEU A 67 8.82 2.91 0.16
C LEU A 67 9.64 1.63 0.28
N ILE A 68 10.57 1.57 1.24
CA ILE A 68 11.36 0.37 1.54
C ILE A 68 10.42 -0.79 1.88
N LEU A 69 9.45 -0.57 2.78
CA LEU A 69 8.52 -1.61 3.22
C LEU A 69 7.64 -2.18 2.08
N LEU A 70 7.21 -1.31 1.15
CA LEU A 70 6.44 -1.73 -0.04
C LEU A 70 7.32 -2.47 -1.06
N ASN A 71 8.59 -2.09 -1.20
CA ASN A 71 9.54 -2.81 -2.03
C ASN A 71 9.86 -4.20 -1.43
N ASP A 72 10.08 -4.28 -0.12
CA ASP A 72 10.30 -5.56 0.58
C ASP A 72 9.10 -6.51 0.41
N LEU A 73 7.86 -5.99 0.52
CA LEU A 73 6.67 -6.79 0.27
C LEU A 73 6.64 -7.32 -1.18
N LYS A 74 6.98 -6.47 -2.15
CA LYS A 74 7.05 -6.86 -3.55
C LYS A 74 8.10 -7.96 -3.76
N ASP A 75 9.30 -7.79 -3.21
CA ASP A 75 10.37 -8.78 -3.32
C ASP A 75 9.99 -10.12 -2.67
N ILE A 76 9.29 -10.09 -1.54
CA ILE A 76 8.74 -11.30 -0.91
C ILE A 76 7.75 -12.01 -1.83
N CYS A 77 6.87 -11.26 -2.50
CA CYS A 77 5.89 -11.81 -3.43
C CYS A 77 6.57 -12.40 -4.68
N ASP A 78 7.51 -11.66 -5.27
CA ASP A 78 8.26 -12.07 -6.47
C ASP A 78 9.07 -13.36 -6.20
N ASN A 79 9.66 -13.48 -5.01
CA ASN A 79 10.39 -14.67 -4.58
C ASN A 79 9.49 -15.80 -4.03
N ARG A 80 8.16 -15.61 -4.04
CA ARG A 80 7.16 -16.52 -3.46
C ARG A 80 7.49 -16.98 -2.03
N ASN A 81 8.10 -16.09 -1.22
CA ASN A 81 8.59 -16.45 0.10
C ASN A 81 7.47 -16.42 1.15
N LEU A 82 6.69 -17.51 1.22
CA LEU A 82 5.56 -17.68 2.14
C LEU A 82 5.91 -17.44 3.61
N LYS A 83 7.12 -17.83 4.04
CA LYS A 83 7.57 -17.66 5.43
C LYS A 83 7.82 -16.19 5.75
N ALA A 84 8.37 -15.43 4.81
CA ALA A 84 8.58 -13.99 4.98
C ALA A 84 7.24 -13.24 4.91
N LEU A 85 6.34 -13.63 4.00
CA LEU A 85 5.02 -13.03 3.85
C LEU A 85 4.16 -13.16 5.12
N ALA A 86 4.23 -14.29 5.82
CA ALA A 86 3.53 -14.46 7.09
C ALA A 86 4.14 -13.65 8.26
N LYS A 87 5.40 -13.21 8.14
CA LYS A 87 6.13 -12.49 9.19
C LYS A 87 6.12 -10.98 9.01
N ILE A 88 6.02 -10.50 7.76
CA ILE A 88 6.08 -9.07 7.47
C ILE A 88 4.90 -8.34 8.13
N LYS A 89 5.21 -7.22 8.78
CA LYS A 89 4.21 -6.35 9.41
C LYS A 89 4.15 -5.05 8.65
N ILE A 90 3.05 -4.83 7.96
CA ILE A 90 2.83 -3.61 7.18
C ILE A 90 1.62 -2.89 7.76
N PRO A 91 1.79 -1.67 8.30
CA PRO A 91 0.71 -0.94 8.95
C PRO A 91 -0.21 -0.24 7.94
N LEU A 92 -0.79 -1.00 7.02
CA LEU A 92 -1.61 -0.48 5.89
C LEU A 92 -2.80 0.39 6.32
N HIS A 93 -3.25 0.31 7.57
CA HIS A 93 -4.28 1.20 8.10
C HIS A 93 -3.83 2.66 8.14
N TRP A 94 -2.58 2.94 8.53
CA TRP A 94 -2.06 4.30 8.53
C TRP A 94 -1.98 4.88 7.12
N LEU A 95 -1.62 4.06 6.14
CA LEU A 95 -1.63 4.52 4.74
C LEU A 95 -3.05 4.84 4.26
N VAL A 96 -4.06 4.08 4.69
CA VAL A 96 -5.48 4.39 4.42
C VAL A 96 -5.89 5.70 5.09
N ASP A 97 -5.46 5.95 6.33
CA ASP A 97 -5.76 7.17 7.07
C ASP A 97 -5.13 8.40 6.43
N TYR A 98 -3.88 8.30 5.96
CA TYR A 98 -3.22 9.34 5.17
C TYR A 98 -3.97 9.65 3.87
N ILE A 99 -4.39 8.63 3.11
CA ILE A 99 -5.14 8.85 1.86
C ILE A 99 -6.48 9.54 2.14
N LYS A 100 -7.14 9.19 3.27
CA LYS A 100 -8.35 9.87 3.70
C LYS A 100 -8.08 11.33 4.05
N HIS A 101 -6.98 11.61 4.75
CA HIS A 101 -6.56 12.99 5.03
C HIS A 101 -6.35 13.80 3.74
N LEU A 102 -5.69 13.23 2.72
CA LEU A 102 -5.54 13.86 1.41
C LEU A 102 -6.87 14.14 0.72
N GLN A 103 -7.86 13.25 0.84
CA GLN A 103 -9.19 13.48 0.28
C GLN A 103 -9.90 14.66 0.97
N ASP A 104 -9.72 14.82 2.27
CA ASP A 104 -10.30 15.92 3.03
C ASP A 104 -9.62 17.25 2.68
N LEU A 105 -8.28 17.28 2.58
CA LEU A 105 -7.53 18.42 2.05
C LEU A 105 -7.98 18.82 0.64
N ALA A 106 -8.18 17.84 -0.25
CA ALA A 106 -8.62 18.11 -1.62
C ALA A 106 -9.98 18.84 -1.64
N LYS A 107 -10.94 18.42 -0.81
CA LYS A 107 -12.27 19.05 -0.71
C LYS A 107 -12.21 20.48 -0.18
N GLU A 108 -11.29 20.77 0.73
CA GLU A 108 -11.15 22.08 1.35
C GLU A 108 -10.42 23.08 0.44
N HIS A 109 -9.45 22.61 -0.35
CA HIS A 109 -8.54 23.49 -1.09
C HIS A 109 -8.81 23.57 -2.60
N ILE A 110 -9.36 22.53 -3.24
CA ILE A 110 -9.61 22.54 -4.69
C ILE A 110 -11.01 23.12 -4.96
N LYS A 111 -11.03 24.32 -5.54
CA LYS A 111 -12.27 25.05 -5.87
C LYS A 111 -12.88 24.60 -7.19
N ASP A 112 -12.06 24.21 -8.15
CA ASP A 112 -12.52 23.71 -9.44
C ASP A 112 -13.15 22.32 -9.26
N LYS A 113 -14.40 22.18 -9.71
CA LYS A 113 -15.18 20.95 -9.47
C LYS A 113 -14.67 19.76 -10.28
N ASP A 114 -14.15 20.00 -11.48
CA ASP A 114 -13.67 18.93 -12.35
C ASP A 114 -12.30 18.43 -11.89
N GLU A 115 -11.42 19.35 -11.47
CA GLU A 115 -10.15 19.04 -10.82
C GLU A 115 -10.36 18.28 -9.51
N LEU A 116 -11.28 18.75 -8.66
CA LEU A 116 -11.63 18.05 -7.41
C LEU A 116 -12.13 16.64 -7.69
N LYS A 117 -13.01 16.47 -8.69
CA LYS A 117 -13.52 15.14 -9.06
C LYS A 117 -12.40 14.21 -9.51
N LYS A 118 -11.45 14.69 -10.31
CA LYS A 118 -10.28 13.92 -10.75
C LYS A 118 -9.41 13.51 -9.55
N ALA A 119 -9.10 14.45 -8.66
CA ALA A 119 -8.31 14.21 -7.46
C ALA A 119 -8.96 13.17 -6.54
N ILE A 120 -10.25 13.34 -6.23
CA ILE A 120 -10.99 12.40 -5.38
C ILE A 120 -11.08 11.02 -6.03
N THR A 121 -11.26 10.93 -7.35
CA THR A 121 -11.30 9.64 -8.06
C THR A 121 -9.96 8.92 -7.92
N TYR A 122 -8.85 9.62 -8.16
CA TYR A 122 -7.51 9.05 -8.01
C TYR A 122 -7.25 8.58 -6.58
N LEU A 123 -7.52 9.42 -5.57
CA LEU A 123 -7.33 9.09 -4.16
C LEU A 123 -8.23 7.94 -3.71
N SER A 124 -9.47 7.87 -4.20
CA SER A 124 -10.39 6.77 -3.88
C SER A 124 -9.90 5.43 -4.43
N ASN A 125 -9.37 5.43 -5.66
CA ASN A 125 -8.77 4.23 -6.25
C ASN A 125 -7.54 3.75 -5.47
N TRP A 126 -6.73 4.70 -4.99
CA TRP A 126 -5.59 4.37 -4.13
C TRP A 126 -6.06 3.77 -2.81
N GLN A 127 -7.00 4.41 -2.15
CA GLN A 127 -7.58 3.95 -0.89
C GLN A 127 -8.16 2.54 -1.01
N GLN A 128 -8.92 2.27 -2.07
CA GLN A 128 -9.52 0.97 -2.33
C GLN A 128 -8.47 -0.12 -2.55
N SER A 129 -7.40 0.21 -3.30
CA SER A 129 -6.28 -0.71 -3.54
C SER A 129 -5.55 -1.03 -2.22
N THR A 130 -5.27 -0.03 -1.39
CA THR A 130 -4.63 -0.19 -0.08
C THR A 130 -5.51 -1.00 0.89
N GLN A 131 -6.83 -0.76 0.89
CA GLN A 131 -7.78 -1.55 1.68
C GLN A 131 -7.87 -3.01 1.21
N CYS A 132 -7.83 -3.24 -0.11
CA CYS A 132 -7.79 -4.58 -0.68
C CYS A 132 -6.51 -5.32 -0.24
N LEU A 133 -5.35 -4.66 -0.37
CA LEU A 133 -4.08 -5.21 0.08
C LEU A 133 -4.12 -5.57 1.56
N LYS A 134 -4.67 -4.68 2.40
CA LYS A 134 -4.82 -4.94 3.83
C LYS A 134 -5.64 -6.21 4.09
N LYS A 135 -6.79 -6.35 3.44
CA LYS A 135 -7.65 -7.54 3.58
C LYS A 135 -6.94 -8.82 3.15
N LEU A 136 -6.13 -8.78 2.09
CA LEU A 136 -5.36 -9.92 1.63
C LEU A 136 -4.24 -10.28 2.62
N MET A 137 -3.51 -9.29 3.13
CA MET A 137 -2.46 -9.48 4.14
C MET A 137 -3.01 -10.01 5.47
N ASP A 138 -4.24 -9.62 5.84
CA ASP A 138 -4.93 -10.15 7.02
C ASP A 138 -5.29 -11.65 6.87
N LYS A 139 -5.40 -12.19 5.65
CA LYS A 139 -5.62 -13.63 5.39
C LYS A 139 -4.32 -14.46 5.46
N VAL A 140 -3.16 -13.82 5.35
CA VAL A 140 -1.86 -14.50 5.41
C VAL A 140 -1.51 -14.88 6.86
N LYS A 141 -1.98 -14.07 7.82
CA LYS A 141 -1.77 -14.26 9.26
C LYS A 141 -2.67 -15.37 9.81
#